data_AF-A0A7S2LDH9-F1
#
_entry.id   AF-A0A7S2LDH9-F1
#
_cell.length_a   1.000
_cell.length_b   1.000
_cell.length_c   1.000
_cell.angle_alpha   90.00
_cell.angle_beta   90.00
_cell.angle_gamma   90.00
#
_symmetry.space_group_name_H-M   'P 1'
#
loop_
_entity.id
_entity.type
_entity.pdbx_description
1 polymer ?
#
loop_
_entity_poly.entity_id
_entity_poly.type
_entity_poly.pdbx_seq_one_letter_code
_entity_poly.pdbx_strand_id
1 'polypeptide(L)'
;EIKQKKGTVTKEDEVEIGINPWKQARITSVPLDLAVSLCSKGKLAGAYFRLAPAESDIEDALQIDGSDDLPEGKVPLFYVEDFTIADQEPLYFQKEQLITDWKREQKSGDKTAEPVVKVSELFATITEMVRPDGKDEELKSIVFVAPLESEKRAKQCLKGEKEPFRLGERNIVL
;
A
#
# COMPACT_ATOMS: atom_id res chain seq x y z
N GLU A 1 -4.95 29.46 19.77
CA GLU A 1 -6.35 29.01 19.72
C GLU A 1 -7.15 29.88 18.76
N ILE A 2 -7.58 29.32 17.63
CA ILE A 2 -8.44 30.04 16.67
C ILE A 2 -9.87 29.59 16.94
N LYS A 3 -10.66 30.47 17.56
CA LYS A 3 -12.10 30.27 17.77
C LYS A 3 -12.78 30.19 16.40
N GLN A 4 -13.28 29.01 16.03
CA GLN A 4 -14.18 28.86 14.88
C GLN A 4 -15.44 29.71 15.10
N LYS A 5 -15.52 30.85 14.41
CA LYS A 5 -16.80 31.53 14.23
C LYS A 5 -17.59 30.77 13.16
N LYS A 6 -18.76 30.26 13.55
CA LYS A 6 -19.81 29.80 12.63
C LYS A 6 -20.21 30.96 11.73
N GLY A 7 -19.63 31.06 10.54
CA GLY A 7 -19.98 32.04 9.54
C GLY A 7 -19.50 31.57 8.17
N THR A 8 -20.37 31.67 7.17
CA THR A 8 -20.05 31.38 5.77
C THR A 8 -18.86 32.24 5.35
N VAL A 9 -17.75 31.59 4.98
CA VAL A 9 -16.51 32.24 4.54
C VAL A 9 -16.81 33.11 3.31
N THR A 10 -16.49 34.40 3.39
CA THR A 10 -16.68 35.34 2.29
C THR A 10 -15.47 35.31 1.34
N LYS A 11 -15.62 35.84 0.13
CA LYS A 11 -14.51 35.94 -0.85
C LYS A 11 -13.37 36.83 -0.35
N GLU A 12 -13.65 37.74 0.57
CA GLU A 12 -12.68 38.64 1.19
C GLU A 12 -11.82 37.89 2.22
N ASP A 13 -12.41 36.97 2.98
CA ASP A 13 -11.69 36.05 3.88
C ASP A 13 -10.75 35.10 3.12
N GLU A 14 -11.12 34.69 1.89
CA GLU A 14 -10.26 33.85 1.03
C GLU A 14 -9.00 34.58 0.53
N VAL A 15 -9.03 35.92 0.44
CA VAL A 15 -7.87 36.74 0.03
C VAL A 15 -6.90 36.95 1.19
N GLU A 16 -7.41 37.08 2.43
CA GLU A 16 -6.59 37.29 3.64
C GLU A 16 -5.93 35.99 4.15
N ILE A 17 -6.60 34.84 4.00
CA ILE A 17 -6.13 33.52 4.47
C ILE A 17 -5.16 32.86 3.45
N GLY A 18 -5.09 33.39 2.23
CA GLY A 18 -4.43 32.74 1.11
C GLY A 18 -5.25 31.58 0.54
N ILE A 19 -4.98 31.19 -0.71
CA ILE A 19 -5.66 30.06 -1.36
C ILE A 19 -5.31 28.80 -0.57
N ASN A 20 -6.27 28.25 0.19
CA ASN A 20 -6.09 26.97 0.88
C ASN A 20 -5.86 25.86 -0.17
N PRO A 21 -4.63 25.33 -0.31
CA PRO A 21 -4.32 24.35 -1.35
C PRO A 21 -5.05 23.02 -1.12
N TRP A 22 -5.47 22.76 0.12
CA TRP A 22 -6.20 21.54 0.49
C TRP A 22 -7.66 21.55 0.04
N LYS A 23 -8.24 22.71 -0.29
CA LYS A 23 -9.62 22.81 -0.78
C LYS A 23 -9.84 22.06 -2.10
N GLN A 24 -8.77 21.90 -2.89
CA GLN A 24 -8.78 21.17 -4.16
C GLN A 24 -8.02 19.85 -4.09
N ALA A 25 -7.45 19.49 -2.94
CA ALA A 25 -6.72 18.24 -2.76
C ALA A 25 -7.66 17.04 -2.87
N ARG A 26 -7.17 15.99 -3.53
CA ARG A 26 -7.93 14.78 -3.85
C ARG A 26 -7.05 13.56 -3.71
N ILE A 27 -7.69 12.45 -3.36
CA ILE A 27 -7.07 11.13 -3.42
C ILE A 27 -7.32 10.57 -4.83
N THR A 28 -6.27 10.01 -5.42
CA THR A 28 -6.33 9.33 -6.72
C THR A 28 -5.61 8.00 -6.61
N SER A 29 -6.03 7.03 -7.42
CA SER A 29 -5.39 5.72 -7.52
C SER A 29 -4.43 5.70 -8.71
N VAL A 30 -3.23 5.18 -8.49
CA VAL A 30 -2.25 4.91 -9.54
C VAL A 30 -1.81 3.45 -9.48
N PRO A 31 -1.42 2.85 -10.62
CA PRO A 31 -0.80 1.52 -10.64
C PRO A 31 0.53 1.44 -9.87
N LEU A 32 0.84 0.26 -9.34
CA LEU A 32 1.99 0.01 -8.47
C LEU A 32 3.31 0.27 -9.17
N ASP A 33 3.43 -0.19 -10.42
CA ASP A 33 4.59 -0.01 -11.27
C ASP A 33 4.92 1.47 -11.49
N LEU A 34 3.88 2.30 -11.69
CA LEU A 34 4.03 3.75 -11.77
C LEU A 34 4.46 4.33 -10.43
N ALA A 35 3.84 3.92 -9.32
CA ALA A 35 4.15 4.43 -7.99
C ALA A 35 5.59 4.11 -7.56
N VAL A 36 6.02 2.86 -7.77
CA VAL A 36 7.40 2.39 -7.57
C VAL A 36 8.36 3.18 -8.46
N SER A 37 8.04 3.32 -9.75
CA SER A 37 8.86 4.10 -10.69
C SER A 37 9.04 5.55 -10.27
N LEU A 38 7.98 6.18 -9.75
CA LEU A 38 8.03 7.56 -9.25
C LEU A 38 8.90 7.67 -7.99
N CYS A 39 8.83 6.69 -7.09
CA CYS A 39 9.67 6.67 -5.88
C CYS A 39 11.14 6.43 -6.21
N SER A 40 11.45 5.53 -7.15
CA SER A 40 12.84 5.23 -7.54
C SER A 40 13.52 6.36 -8.33
N LYS A 41 12.76 7.18 -9.06
CA LYS A 41 13.30 8.31 -9.85
C LYS A 41 13.69 9.53 -8.99
N GLY A 42 13.45 9.50 -7.69
CA GLY A 42 13.79 10.58 -6.77
C GLY A 42 12.95 11.84 -7.03
N LYS A 43 13.59 12.93 -7.46
CA LYS A 43 12.93 14.23 -7.65
C LYS A 43 12.41 14.39 -9.07
N LEU A 44 11.10 14.24 -9.26
CA LEU A 44 10.44 14.52 -10.54
C LEU A 44 9.73 15.86 -10.48
N ALA A 45 10.07 16.78 -11.39
CA ALA A 45 9.45 18.10 -11.50
C ALA A 45 9.37 18.91 -10.19
N GLY A 46 10.33 18.72 -9.27
CA GLY A 46 10.33 19.39 -7.97
C GLY A 46 9.75 18.59 -6.82
N ALA A 47 9.00 17.52 -7.10
CA ALA A 47 8.31 16.70 -6.11
C ALA A 47 9.09 15.43 -5.76
N TYR A 48 8.90 14.97 -4.52
CA TYR A 48 9.40 13.68 -4.02
C TYR A 48 8.22 12.74 -3.79
N PHE A 49 8.37 11.50 -4.25
CA PHE A 49 7.35 10.46 -4.08
C PHE A 49 7.87 9.43 -3.07
N ARG A 50 6.98 8.97 -2.20
CA ARG A 50 7.25 7.92 -1.22
C ARG A 50 6.08 6.96 -1.18
N LEU A 51 6.38 5.68 -1.10
CA LEU A 51 5.42 4.65 -0.72
C LEU A 51 5.40 4.55 0.80
N ALA A 52 4.19 4.47 1.35
CA ALA A 52 3.98 4.31 2.78
C ALA A 52 2.94 3.19 2.97
N PRO A 53 3.28 2.10 3.69
CA PRO A 53 2.31 1.06 4.03
C PRO A 53 1.28 1.56 5.04
N ALA A 54 0.21 0.78 5.28
CA ALA A 54 -0.71 1.07 6.37
C ALA A 54 -0.03 0.83 7.72
N GLU A 55 -0.46 1.55 8.77
CA GLU A 55 0.13 1.42 10.10
C GLU A 55 -0.04 0.00 10.68
N SER A 56 -1.21 -0.61 10.47
CA SER A 56 -1.47 -2.00 10.85
C SER A 56 -0.50 -2.99 10.21
N ASP A 57 -0.19 -2.79 8.92
CA ASP A 57 0.71 -3.68 8.19
C ASP A 57 2.16 -3.52 8.67
N ILE A 58 2.55 -2.34 9.15
CA ILE A 58 3.85 -2.12 9.80
C ILE A 58 3.89 -2.90 11.12
N GLU A 59 2.89 -2.73 11.99
CA GLU A 59 2.83 -3.41 13.29
C GLU A 59 2.89 -4.93 13.15
N ASP A 60 2.13 -5.47 12.19
CA ASP A 60 2.13 -6.90 11.87
C ASP A 60 3.50 -7.40 11.39
N ALA A 61 4.18 -6.64 10.54
CA ALA A 61 5.50 -7.00 10.03
C ALA A 61 6.56 -6.99 11.14
N LEU A 62 6.56 -5.95 11.98
CA LEU A 62 7.48 -5.82 13.12
C LEU A 62 7.29 -6.97 14.12
N GLN A 63 6.03 -7.37 14.36
CA GLN A 63 5.73 -8.50 15.24
C GLN A 63 6.28 -9.83 14.70
N ILE A 64 6.27 -10.02 13.38
CA ILE A 64 6.75 -11.26 12.74
C ILE A 64 8.28 -11.29 12.66
N ASP A 65 8.91 -10.20 12.21
CA ASP A 65 10.37 -10.12 12.04
C ASP A 65 11.12 -9.96 13.37
N GLY A 66 10.42 -9.54 14.44
CA GLY A 66 11.00 -9.28 15.75
C GLY A 66 11.88 -8.03 15.79
N SER A 67 11.71 -7.13 14.82
CA SER A 67 12.42 -5.85 14.74
C SER A 67 11.66 -4.74 15.45
N ASP A 68 12.39 -3.77 16.03
CA ASP A 68 11.77 -2.63 16.73
C ASP A 68 11.25 -1.54 15.79
N ASP A 69 11.74 -1.48 14.53
CA ASP A 69 11.38 -0.43 13.57
C ASP A 69 11.48 -0.92 12.12
N LEU A 70 10.62 -0.37 11.25
CA LEU A 70 10.62 -0.61 9.82
C LEU A 70 11.28 0.59 9.15
N PRO A 71 12.43 0.42 8.46
CA PRO A 71 13.12 1.53 7.84
C PRO A 71 12.22 2.37 6.92
N GLU A 72 12.35 3.69 7.01
CA GLU A 72 11.51 4.63 6.28
C GLU A 72 11.46 4.32 4.78
N GLY A 73 10.25 4.28 4.22
CA GLY A 73 10.02 4.05 2.80
C GLY A 73 10.01 2.59 2.36
N LYS A 74 10.17 1.64 3.28
CA LYS A 74 9.95 0.21 3.02
C LYS A 74 8.48 -0.15 3.08
N VAL A 75 8.09 -1.16 2.29
CA VAL A 75 6.73 -1.69 2.26
C VAL A 75 6.81 -3.19 2.54
N PRO A 76 6.24 -3.69 3.66
CA PRO A 76 6.25 -5.11 3.97
C PRO A 76 5.30 -5.86 3.04
N LEU A 77 5.68 -7.10 2.73
CA LEU A 77 4.88 -8.06 1.99
C LEU A 77 4.83 -9.36 2.79
N PHE A 78 3.65 -9.94 2.93
CA PHE A 78 3.42 -11.15 3.71
C PHE A 78 3.25 -12.36 2.80
N TYR A 79 3.84 -13.49 3.19
CA TYR A 79 3.70 -14.75 2.48
C TYR A 79 3.80 -15.95 3.44
N VAL A 80 3.47 -17.14 2.92
CA VAL A 80 3.67 -18.43 3.59
C VAL A 80 4.48 -19.29 2.63
N GLU A 81 5.51 -19.97 3.14
CA GLU A 81 6.30 -20.89 2.30
C GLU A 81 5.43 -21.99 1.71
N ASP A 82 5.71 -22.36 0.46
CA ASP A 82 4.99 -23.37 -0.33
C ASP A 82 3.49 -23.08 -0.55
N PHE A 83 3.01 -21.88 -0.17
CA PHE A 83 1.64 -21.49 -0.44
C PHE A 83 1.51 -20.94 -1.86
N THR A 84 0.65 -21.56 -2.66
CA THR A 84 0.38 -21.12 -4.03
C THR A 84 -1.12 -20.98 -4.29
N ILE A 85 -1.46 -20.06 -5.18
CA ILE A 85 -2.82 -19.88 -5.71
C ILE A 85 -2.72 -19.95 -7.22
N ALA A 86 -3.41 -20.92 -7.83
CA ALA A 86 -3.38 -21.14 -9.28
C ALA A 86 -1.94 -21.21 -9.85
N ASP A 87 -1.07 -21.98 -9.18
CA ASP A 87 0.35 -22.16 -9.53
C ASP A 87 1.22 -20.89 -9.45
N GLN A 88 0.76 -19.86 -8.74
CA GLN A 88 1.50 -18.63 -8.48
C GLN A 88 1.80 -18.47 -7.00
N GLU A 89 2.91 -17.81 -6.68
CA GLU A 89 3.37 -17.51 -5.31
C GLU A 89 2.89 -16.11 -4.91
N PRO A 90 1.87 -16.00 -4.04
CA PRO A 90 1.26 -14.72 -3.75
C PRO A 90 1.99 -13.98 -2.63
N LEU A 91 2.33 -12.71 -2.88
CA LEU A 91 2.84 -11.77 -1.90
C LEU A 91 1.75 -10.75 -1.57
N TYR A 92 1.31 -10.72 -0.31
CA TYR A 92 0.21 -9.88 0.13
C TYR A 92 0.70 -8.60 0.78
N PHE A 93 0.02 -7.49 0.54
CA PHE A 93 0.23 -6.26 1.32
C PHE A 93 -0.39 -6.32 2.72
N GLN A 94 -1.34 -7.23 2.96
CA GLN A 94 -2.08 -7.37 4.22
C GLN A 94 -2.02 -8.80 4.75
N LYS A 95 -1.56 -8.95 6.00
CA LYS A 95 -1.45 -10.25 6.68
C LYS A 95 -2.80 -10.95 6.84
N GLU A 96 -3.85 -10.22 7.23
CA GLU A 96 -5.19 -10.78 7.42
C GLU A 96 -5.75 -11.40 6.12
N GLN A 97 -5.47 -10.77 4.98
CA GLN A 97 -5.87 -11.26 3.67
C GLN A 97 -5.17 -12.59 3.34
N LEU A 98 -3.85 -12.66 3.54
CA LEU A 98 -3.06 -13.88 3.39
C LEU A 98 -3.61 -15.02 4.24
N ILE A 99 -3.86 -14.77 5.53
CA ILE A 99 -4.36 -15.81 6.46
C ILE A 99 -5.74 -16.31 6.00
N THR A 100 -6.62 -15.40 5.57
CA THR A 100 -7.96 -15.75 5.06
C THR A 100 -7.88 -16.62 3.83
N ASP A 101 -7.03 -16.25 2.87
CA ASP A 101 -6.88 -16.98 1.61
C ASP A 101 -6.20 -18.34 1.83
N TRP A 102 -5.16 -18.40 2.68
CA TRP A 102 -4.53 -19.66 3.08
C TRP A 102 -5.51 -20.63 3.74
N LYS A 103 -6.34 -20.15 4.68
CA LYS A 103 -7.38 -20.98 5.33
C LYS A 103 -8.42 -21.49 4.33
N ARG A 104 -8.72 -20.69 3.30
CA ARG A 104 -9.66 -21.07 2.24
C ARG A 104 -9.12 -22.19 1.37
N GLU A 105 -7.82 -22.23 1.09
CA GLU A 105 -7.20 -23.28 0.27
C GLU A 105 -6.93 -24.58 1.06
N GLN A 106 -6.78 -24.50 2.38
CA GLN A 106 -6.59 -25.64 3.32
C GLN A 106 -7.83 -26.56 3.51
N LYS A 107 -8.68 -26.75 2.49
CA LYS A 107 -9.95 -27.51 2.60
C LYS A 107 -9.81 -28.97 3.02
N SER A 108 -8.60 -29.54 2.94
CA SER A 108 -8.31 -30.96 3.22
C SER A 108 -7.31 -31.20 4.35
N GLY A 109 -6.79 -30.15 4.99
CA GLY A 109 -5.76 -30.22 6.02
C GLY A 109 -6.28 -30.03 7.45
N ASP A 110 -5.35 -30.02 8.41
CA ASP A 110 -5.63 -29.69 9.80
C ASP A 110 -6.04 -28.21 9.90
N LYS A 111 -7.36 -27.96 10.01
CA LYS A 111 -7.92 -26.61 10.14
C LYS A 111 -7.49 -25.87 11.41
N THR A 112 -6.81 -26.56 12.33
CA THR A 112 -6.29 -25.96 13.57
C THR A 112 -4.85 -25.47 13.42
N ALA A 113 -4.15 -25.83 12.34
CA ALA A 113 -2.82 -25.32 12.07
C ALA A 113 -2.88 -23.83 11.70
N GLU A 114 -2.05 -23.02 12.36
CA GLU A 114 -1.84 -21.63 11.98
C GLU A 114 -0.71 -21.53 10.94
N PRO A 115 -0.84 -20.68 9.90
CA PRO A 115 0.22 -20.51 8.93
C PRO A 115 1.45 -19.83 9.56
N VAL A 116 2.65 -20.30 9.21
CA VAL A 116 3.89 -19.60 9.53
C VAL A 116 4.07 -18.48 8.51
N VAL A 117 3.60 -17.28 8.87
CA VAL A 117 3.73 -16.10 8.01
C VAL A 117 5.15 -15.57 8.06
N LYS A 118 5.69 -15.22 6.89
CA LYS A 118 6.98 -14.56 6.71
C LYS A 118 6.78 -13.19 6.06
N VAL A 119 7.77 -12.32 6.25
CA VAL A 119 7.80 -10.97 5.69
C VAL A 119 8.90 -10.87 4.62
N SER A 120 8.59 -10.19 3.53
CA SER A 120 9.52 -9.70 2.53
C SER A 120 9.34 -8.19 2.37
N GLU A 121 10.20 -7.55 1.59
CA GLU A 121 10.17 -6.11 1.34
C GLU A 121 9.95 -5.83 -0.15
N LEU A 122 9.00 -4.94 -0.48
CA LEU A 122 8.57 -4.66 -1.85
C LEU A 122 9.72 -4.26 -2.77
N PHE A 123 10.55 -3.30 -2.37
CA PHE A 123 11.62 -2.81 -3.25
C PHE A 123 12.73 -3.84 -3.43
N ALA A 124 13.08 -4.59 -2.39
CA ALA A 124 13.99 -5.73 -2.47
C ALA A 124 13.45 -6.78 -3.45
N THR A 125 12.18 -7.15 -3.31
CA THR A 125 11.51 -8.13 -4.18
C THR A 125 11.53 -7.68 -5.64
N ILE A 126 11.07 -6.46 -5.92
CA ILE A 126 11.06 -5.92 -7.29
C ILE A 126 12.47 -5.84 -7.86
N THR A 127 13.46 -5.42 -7.06
CA THR A 127 14.86 -5.31 -7.49
C THR A 127 15.41 -6.66 -7.95
N GLU A 128 15.10 -7.74 -7.23
CA GLU A 128 15.48 -9.09 -7.65
C GLU A 128 14.72 -9.53 -8.92
N MET A 129 13.41 -9.26 -9.00
CA MET A 129 12.58 -9.61 -10.16
C MET A 129 13.05 -8.94 -11.46
N VAL A 130 13.56 -7.71 -11.40
CA VAL A 130 13.99 -6.93 -12.58
C VAL A 130 15.50 -6.97 -12.80
N ARG A 131 16.25 -7.77 -12.02
CA ARG A 131 17.70 -7.88 -12.14
C ARG A 131 18.06 -8.40 -13.55
N PRO A 132 18.85 -7.67 -14.36
CA PRO A 132 19.12 -8.05 -15.76
C PRO A 132 19.75 -9.43 -15.94
N ASP A 133 20.57 -9.86 -14.97
CA ASP A 133 21.25 -11.16 -14.96
C ASP A 133 20.58 -12.17 -14.00
N GLY A 134 19.34 -11.91 -13.59
CA GLY A 134 18.56 -12.82 -12.75
C GLY A 134 18.35 -14.16 -13.43
N LYS A 135 18.76 -15.24 -12.76
CA LYS A 135 18.53 -16.63 -13.21
C LYS A 135 17.46 -17.35 -12.41
N ASP A 136 16.83 -16.61 -11.50
CA ASP A 136 15.85 -17.15 -10.57
C ASP A 136 14.50 -17.25 -11.29
N GLU A 137 14.14 -18.48 -11.67
CA GLU A 137 12.88 -18.77 -12.35
C GLU A 137 11.69 -18.72 -11.37
N GLU A 138 11.92 -18.85 -10.07
CA GLU A 138 10.87 -18.81 -9.02
C GLU A 138 10.26 -17.40 -8.92
N LEU A 139 11.06 -16.37 -9.20
CA LEU A 139 10.57 -14.98 -9.24
C LEU A 139 9.52 -14.72 -10.32
N LYS A 140 9.39 -15.59 -11.33
CA LYS A 140 8.38 -15.45 -12.41
C LYS A 140 7.00 -15.88 -11.98
N SER A 141 6.89 -16.74 -10.97
CA SER A 141 5.61 -17.17 -10.38
C SER A 141 5.08 -16.20 -9.31
N ILE A 142 5.89 -15.24 -8.88
CA ILE A 142 5.48 -14.25 -7.87
C ILE A 142 4.39 -13.34 -8.40
N VAL A 143 3.33 -13.16 -7.61
CA VAL A 143 2.26 -12.19 -7.86
C VAL A 143 1.98 -11.34 -6.64
N PHE A 144 1.85 -10.03 -6.83
CA PHE A 144 1.41 -9.13 -5.77
C PHE A 144 -0.11 -9.16 -5.64
N VAL A 145 -0.59 -9.43 -4.43
CA VAL A 145 -2.03 -9.41 -4.12
C VAL A 145 -2.38 -8.08 -3.47
N ALA A 146 -3.06 -7.23 -4.24
CA ALA A 146 -3.50 -5.92 -3.79
C ALA A 146 -4.48 -6.03 -2.59
N PRO A 147 -4.49 -5.04 -1.66
CA PRO A 147 -5.49 -4.97 -0.60
C PRO A 147 -6.92 -4.97 -1.15
N LEU A 148 -7.85 -5.69 -0.51
CA LEU A 148 -9.25 -5.78 -0.98
C LEU A 148 -9.93 -4.42 -1.12
N GLU A 149 -9.63 -3.50 -0.22
CA GLU A 149 -10.21 -2.16 -0.24
C GLU A 149 -9.59 -1.27 -1.31
N SER A 150 -8.34 -1.54 -1.72
CA SER A 150 -7.66 -0.78 -2.77
C SER A 150 -8.40 -0.90 -4.11
N GLU A 151 -8.83 -2.11 -4.50
CA GLU A 151 -9.56 -2.32 -5.75
C GLU A 151 -10.92 -1.60 -5.76
N LYS A 152 -11.65 -1.67 -4.64
CA LYS A 152 -12.94 -0.97 -4.48
C LYS A 152 -12.77 0.54 -4.60
N ARG A 153 -11.77 1.11 -3.90
CA ARG A 153 -11.52 2.55 -3.91
C ARG A 153 -11.01 3.03 -5.26
N ALA A 154 -10.18 2.26 -5.96
CA ALA A 154 -9.76 2.59 -7.32
C ALA A 154 -10.95 2.69 -8.29
N LYS A 155 -11.90 1.75 -8.20
CA LYS A 155 -13.15 1.81 -8.97
C LYS A 155 -13.98 3.06 -8.64
N GLN A 156 -13.98 3.52 -7.39
CA GLN A 156 -14.65 4.77 -6.99
C GLN A 156 -13.94 6.00 -7.57
N CYS A 157 -12.60 6.06 -7.50
CA CYS A 157 -11.80 7.13 -8.10
C CYS A 157 -12.06 7.25 -9.61
N LEU A 158 -12.14 6.13 -10.34
CA LEU A 158 -12.41 6.11 -11.79
C LEU A 158 -13.80 6.64 -12.15
N LYS A 159 -14.80 6.46 -11.28
CA LYS A 159 -16.15 7.00 -11.47
C LYS A 159 -16.25 8.50 -11.21
N GLY A 160 -15.15 9.14 -10.80
CA GLY A 160 -15.15 10.55 -10.42
C GLY A 160 -15.87 10.80 -9.09
N GLU A 161 -16.12 9.76 -8.29
CA GLU A 161 -16.60 9.89 -6.92
C GLU A 161 -15.47 10.53 -6.10
N LYS A 162 -15.69 11.78 -5.71
CA LYS A 162 -14.65 12.64 -5.14
C LYS A 162 -14.53 12.34 -3.65
N GLU A 163 -13.56 11.53 -3.25
CA GLU A 163 -13.21 11.45 -1.83
C GLU A 163 -12.45 12.73 -1.43
N PRO A 164 -13.01 13.56 -0.54
CA PRO A 164 -12.31 14.75 -0.08
C PRO A 164 -11.07 14.32 0.69
N PHE A 165 -9.91 14.85 0.34
CA PHE A 165 -8.70 14.65 1.12
C PHE A 165 -8.95 15.11 2.57
N ARG A 166 -8.72 14.22 3.54
CA ARG A 166 -8.68 14.61 4.96
C ARG A 166 -7.24 14.54 5.44
N LEU A 167 -6.85 15.57 6.19
CA LEU A 167 -5.50 15.64 6.76
C LEU A 167 -5.25 14.40 7.64
N GLY A 168 -4.17 13.67 7.36
CA GLY A 168 -3.82 12.42 8.04
C GLY A 168 -4.23 11.14 7.30
N GLU A 169 -5.03 11.23 6.23
CA GLU A 169 -5.33 10.09 5.38
C GLU A 169 -4.19 9.87 4.36
N ARG A 170 -3.67 8.64 4.29
CA ARG A 170 -2.62 8.24 3.36
C ARG A 170 -3.22 7.90 1.98
N ASN A 171 -2.46 8.15 0.91
CA ASN A 171 -2.86 7.82 -0.46
C ASN A 171 -3.03 6.30 -0.66
N ILE A 172 -3.93 5.93 -1.57
CA ILE A 172 -4.17 4.54 -1.96
C ILE A 172 -3.27 4.24 -3.17
N VAL A 173 -2.30 3.36 -2.97
CA VAL A 173 -1.49 2.81 -4.06
C VAL A 173 -2.04 1.42 -4.36
N LEU A 174 -2.42 1.19 -5.61
CA LEU A 174 -2.76 -0.13 -6.14
C LEU A 174 -1.47 -0.82 -6.57
#